data_AF-A0AAN9PTG0-F1
#
_entry.id   AF-A0AAN9PTG0-F1
#
_cell.length_a   1.000
_cell.length_b   1.000
_cell.length_c   1.000
_cell.angle_alpha   90.00
_cell.angle_beta   90.00
_cell.angle_gamma   90.00
#
_symmetry.space_group_name_H-M   'P 1'
#
loop_
_entity.id
_entity.type
_entity.pdbx_description
1 polymer ?
#
loop_
_entity_poly.entity_id
_entity_poly.type
_entity_poly.pdbx_seq_one_letter_code
_entity_poly.pdbx_strand_id
1 'polypeptide(L)'
;MQLAKLLRYVEFHITFVNTEFNHNRLVKSLSLDFVKGLPDFIFETIPDRLPPSDLDTTQDVPPLCDATRKNYYGPLKELVLKLNNSPHVPFVSCIIVDGVMGFAGGVIEDLGSLSLWICGIFVV
;
A
#
# COMPACT_ATOMS: atom_id res chain seq x y z
N MET A 1 4.46 7.37 5.64
CA MET A 1 4.24 6.84 7.01
C MET A 1 3.75 7.86 8.04
N GLN A 2 4.16 9.14 8.05
CA GLN A 2 3.70 10.09 9.09
C GLN A 2 2.17 10.22 9.12
N LEU A 3 1.52 10.36 7.94
CA LEU A 3 0.07 10.41 7.85
C LEU A 3 -0.60 9.16 8.40
N ALA A 4 -0.13 7.97 8.01
CA ALA A 4 -0.62 6.70 8.56
C ALA A 4 -0.52 6.64 10.11
N LYS A 5 0.57 7.15 10.69
CA LYS A 5 0.72 7.24 12.15
C LYS A 5 -0.27 8.22 12.78
N LEU A 6 -0.56 9.35 12.13
CA LEU A 6 -1.56 10.32 12.59
C LEU A 6 -2.97 9.74 12.53
N LEU A 7 -3.33 9.06 11.44
CA LEU A 7 -4.65 8.44 11.30
C LEU A 7 -4.85 7.35 12.37
N ARG A 8 -3.83 6.53 12.61
CA ARG A 8 -3.84 5.57 13.73
C ARG A 8 -4.05 6.25 15.09
N TYR A 9 -3.45 7.42 15.31
CA TYR A 9 -3.65 8.19 16.54
C TYR A 9 -5.11 8.67 16.71
N VAL A 10 -5.84 8.85 15.60
CA VAL A 10 -7.29 9.14 15.59
C VAL A 10 -8.10 7.83 15.49
N GLU A 11 -7.57 6.73 16.02
CA GLU A 11 -8.23 5.42 16.17
C GLU A 11 -8.58 4.69 14.86
N PHE A 12 -7.94 5.03 13.73
CA PHE A 12 -8.05 4.23 12.51
C PHE A 12 -7.20 2.96 12.61
N HIS A 13 -7.76 1.83 12.15
CA HIS A 13 -6.96 0.64 11.83
C HIS A 13 -6.27 0.86 10.48
N ILE A 14 -4.95 0.68 10.46
CA ILE A 14 -4.13 0.96 9.28
C ILE A 14 -3.52 -0.32 8.72
N THR A 15 -3.69 -0.52 7.42
CA THR A 15 -2.96 -1.53 6.65
C THR A 15 -2.02 -0.82 5.68
N PHE A 16 -0.75 -0.66 6.07
CA PHE A 16 0.25 0.02 5.27
C PHE A 16 0.79 -0.87 4.16
N VAL A 17 0.33 -0.64 2.93
CA VAL A 17 0.70 -1.45 1.75
C VAL A 17 1.93 -0.88 1.07
N ASN A 18 2.98 -1.70 0.98
CA ASN A 18 4.19 -1.41 0.22
C ASN A 18 4.29 -2.27 -1.04
N THR A 19 5.12 -1.84 -1.98
CA THR A 19 5.76 -2.76 -2.93
C THR A 19 6.75 -3.67 -2.19
N GLU A 20 7.02 -4.86 -2.70
CA GLU A 20 8.06 -5.77 -2.17
C GLU A 20 9.43 -5.05 -2.07
N PHE A 21 9.80 -4.29 -3.09
CA PHE A 21 11.02 -3.47 -3.11
C PHE A 21 11.02 -2.41 -2.01
N ASN A 22 9.93 -1.65 -1.83
CA ASN A 22 9.87 -0.63 -0.77
C ASN A 22 9.82 -1.27 0.61
N HIS A 23 9.16 -2.41 0.76
CA HIS A 23 9.16 -3.18 2.01
C HIS A 23 10.57 -3.64 2.36
N ASN A 24 11.31 -4.21 1.42
CA ASN A 24 12.69 -4.65 1.62
C ASN A 24 13.61 -3.49 2.00
N ARG A 25 13.48 -2.33 1.34
CA ARG A 25 14.21 -1.11 1.71
C ARG A 25 13.85 -0.63 3.12
N LEU A 26 12.57 -0.66 3.48
CA LEU A 26 12.10 -0.31 4.81
C LEU A 26 12.70 -1.23 5.87
N VAL A 27 12.69 -2.54 5.65
CA VAL A 27 13.30 -3.56 6.53
C VAL A 27 14.80 -3.32 6.70
N LYS A 28 15.53 -3.06 5.62
CA LYS A 28 16.97 -2.73 5.70
C LYS A 28 17.23 -1.49 6.55
N SER A 29 16.37 -0.48 6.44
CA SER A 29 16.55 0.80 7.15
C SER A 29 16.09 0.80 8.61
N LEU A 30 15.03 0.04 8.94
CA LEU A 30 14.34 0.13 10.25
C LEU A 30 14.22 -1.21 11.00
N SER A 31 14.73 -2.31 10.42
CA SER A 31 14.65 -3.71 10.90
C SER A 31 13.35 -4.47 10.58
N LEU A 32 13.44 -5.80 10.69
CA LEU A 32 12.30 -6.71 10.54
C LEU A 32 11.26 -6.51 11.66
N ASP A 33 11.69 -6.15 12.87
CA ASP A 33 10.78 -5.92 14.00
C ASP A 33 9.89 -4.70 13.77
N PHE A 34 10.38 -3.71 13.03
CA PHE A 34 9.58 -2.54 12.68
C PHE A 34 8.40 -2.89 11.76
N VAL A 35 8.62 -3.78 10.79
CA VAL A 35 7.59 -4.16 9.81
C VAL A 35 6.66 -5.27 10.30
N LYS A 36 6.92 -5.89 11.47
CA LYS A 36 5.95 -6.78 12.14
C LYS A 36 4.65 -6.03 12.47
N GLY A 37 4.72 -4.71 12.58
CA GLY A 37 3.56 -3.87 12.86
C GLY A 37 3.05 -3.99 14.29
N LEU A 38 1.83 -3.51 14.49
CA LEU A 38 1.07 -3.48 15.73
C LEU A 38 -0.34 -4.03 15.43
N PRO A 39 -1.15 -4.39 16.45
CA PRO A 39 -2.48 -4.97 16.21
C PRO A 39 -3.42 -4.11 15.36
N ASP A 40 -3.21 -2.80 15.34
CA ASP A 40 -3.97 -1.78 14.63
C ASP A 40 -3.15 -1.05 13.54
N PHE A 41 -1.92 -1.51 13.28
CA PHE A 41 -1.05 -0.97 12.25
C PHE A 41 -0.24 -2.12 11.65
N ILE A 42 -0.75 -2.72 10.58
CA ILE A 42 -0.09 -3.85 9.92
C ILE A 42 0.54 -3.42 8.61
N PHE A 43 1.55 -4.18 8.17
CA PHE A 43 2.17 -3.99 6.87
C PHE A 43 1.76 -5.15 5.96
N GLU A 44 1.39 -4.81 4.72
CA GLU A 44 1.14 -5.78 3.65
C GLU A 44 1.98 -5.38 2.43
N THR A 45 2.11 -6.31 1.50
CA THR A 45 2.92 -6.11 0.29
C THR A 45 2.18 -6.51 -0.96
N ILE A 46 2.42 -5.78 -2.05
CA ILE A 46 2.02 -6.15 -3.41
C ILE A 46 3.27 -6.32 -4.29
N PRO A 47 3.24 -7.23 -5.29
CA PRO A 47 4.36 -7.47 -6.17
C PRO A 47 4.58 -6.30 -7.15
N ASP A 48 5.85 -6.00 -7.38
CA ASP A 48 6.25 -4.78 -8.11
C ASP A 48 6.25 -4.99 -9.62
N ARG A 49 6.33 -6.25 -10.03
CA ARG A 49 6.40 -6.71 -11.43
C ARG A 49 7.41 -5.92 -12.28
N LEU A 50 8.47 -5.44 -11.64
CA LEU A 50 9.62 -4.78 -12.24
C LEU A 50 10.84 -5.69 -12.15
N PRO A 51 11.82 -5.56 -13.06
CA PRO A 51 13.11 -6.22 -12.91
C PRO A 51 13.73 -5.89 -11.55
N PRO A 52 14.47 -6.83 -10.92
CA PRO A 52 15.19 -6.56 -9.69
C PRO A 52 16.06 -5.31 -9.83
N SER A 53 15.99 -4.44 -8.83
CA SER A 53 16.88 -3.29 -8.70
C SER A 53 17.65 -3.44 -7.40
N ASP A 54 18.97 -3.49 -7.48
CA ASP A 54 19.84 -3.57 -6.30
C ASP A 54 20.17 -2.18 -5.71
N LEU A 55 19.64 -1.13 -6.32
CA LEU A 55 19.85 0.22 -5.82
C LEU A 55 18.91 0.47 -4.63
N ASP A 56 19.44 0.81 -3.46
CA ASP A 56 18.63 1.27 -2.31
C ASP A 56 18.07 2.71 -2.52
N THR A 57 17.87 3.12 -3.78
CA THR A 57 17.37 4.42 -4.22
C THR A 57 16.00 4.31 -4.90
N THR A 58 15.43 5.45 -5.28
CA THR A 58 14.22 5.50 -6.11
C THR A 58 14.48 4.80 -7.44
N GLN A 59 13.61 3.85 -7.82
CA GLN A 59 13.65 3.21 -9.14
C GLN A 59 13.42 4.26 -10.24
N ASP A 60 13.82 3.93 -11.47
CA ASP A 60 13.57 4.80 -12.61
C ASP A 60 12.07 5.11 -12.74
N VAL A 61 11.74 6.40 -12.72
CA VAL A 61 10.37 6.89 -12.51
C VAL A 61 9.44 6.54 -13.68
N PRO A 62 9.82 6.75 -14.96
CA PRO A 62 8.92 6.43 -16.06
C PRO A 62 8.56 4.93 -16.15
N PRO A 63 9.51 3.98 -16.07
CA PRO A 63 9.18 2.54 -16.02
C PRO A 63 8.31 2.17 -14.81
N LEU A 64 8.57 2.78 -13.65
CA LEU A 64 7.76 2.56 -12.45
C LEU A 64 6.32 3.03 -12.64
N CYS A 65 6.11 4.23 -13.19
CA CYS A 65 4.77 4.73 -13.52
C CYS A 65 4.03 3.84 -14.51
N ASP A 66 4.74 3.28 -15.48
CA ASP A 66 4.18 2.38 -16.48
C ASP A 66 3.79 1.03 -15.87
N ALA A 67 4.65 0.48 -15.00
CA ALA A 67 4.38 -0.76 -14.29
C ALA A 67 3.19 -0.61 -13.32
N THR A 68 3.13 0.49 -12.55
CA THR A 68 2.02 0.71 -11.60
C THR A 68 0.68 0.73 -12.32
N ARG A 69 0.59 1.44 -13.44
CA ARG A 69 -0.63 1.50 -14.26
C ARG A 69 -1.06 0.14 -14.81
N LYS A 70 -0.12 -0.68 -15.28
CA LYS A 70 -0.42 -1.94 -15.97
C LYS A 70 -0.62 -3.12 -15.02
N ASN A 71 0.08 -3.10 -13.89
CA ASN A 71 0.32 -4.33 -13.12
C ASN A 71 -0.25 -4.30 -11.69
N TYR A 72 -0.57 -3.13 -11.12
CA TYR A 72 -0.84 -3.04 -9.67
C TYR A 72 -2.33 -3.11 -9.32
N TYR A 73 -3.21 -2.83 -10.28
CA TYR A 73 -4.66 -2.92 -10.09
C TYR A 73 -5.09 -4.31 -9.58
N GLY A 74 -4.64 -5.39 -10.25
CA GLY A 74 -5.02 -6.77 -9.89
C GLY A 74 -4.58 -7.14 -8.47
N PRO A 75 -3.27 -7.03 -8.16
CA PRO A 75 -2.77 -7.31 -6.82
C PRO A 75 -3.40 -6.46 -5.71
N LEU A 76 -3.65 -5.16 -5.96
CA LEU A 76 -4.34 -4.31 -4.98
C LEU A 76 -5.77 -4.79 -4.73
N LYS A 77 -6.52 -5.11 -5.80
CA LYS A 77 -7.89 -5.64 -5.69
C LYS A 77 -7.93 -6.96 -4.93
N GLU A 78 -7.02 -7.88 -5.23
CA GLU A 78 -6.89 -9.16 -4.51
C GLU A 78 -6.56 -8.95 -3.04
N LEU A 79 -5.65 -8.03 -2.71
CA LEU A 79 -5.30 -7.70 -1.34
C LEU A 79 -6.50 -7.14 -0.57
N VAL A 80 -7.26 -6.20 -1.15
CA VAL A 80 -8.45 -5.65 -0.50
C VAL A 80 -9.51 -6.73 -0.25
N LEU A 81 -9.73 -7.64 -1.23
CA LEU A 81 -10.63 -8.77 -1.05
C LEU A 81 -10.15 -9.71 0.06
N LYS A 82 -8.85 -10.00 0.13
CA LYS A 82 -8.25 -10.80 1.21
C LYS A 82 -8.49 -10.15 2.58
N LEU A 83 -8.24 -8.84 2.70
CA LEU A 83 -8.43 -8.09 3.95
C LEU A 83 -9.90 -8.11 4.39
N ASN A 84 -10.82 -7.86 3.45
CA ASN A 84 -12.26 -7.84 3.74
C ASN A 84 -12.84 -9.20 4.16
N ASN A 85 -12.16 -10.32 3.83
CA ASN A 85 -12.55 -11.66 4.25
C ASN A 85 -11.80 -12.15 5.49
N SER A 86 -10.86 -11.37 6.02
CA SER A 86 -10.05 -11.76 7.19
C SER A 86 -10.80 -11.43 8.49
N PRO A 87 -10.91 -12.37 9.44
CA PRO A 87 -11.52 -12.10 10.75
C PRO A 87 -10.62 -11.29 11.69
N HIS A 88 -9.37 -11.06 11.32
CA HIS A 88 -8.35 -10.44 12.17
C HIS A 88 -8.22 -8.93 11.97
N VAL A 89 -8.78 -8.40 10.88
CA VAL A 89 -8.72 -6.98 10.54
C VAL A 89 -10.11 -6.49 10.17
N PRO A 90 -10.44 -5.21 10.40
CA PRO A 90 -11.72 -4.65 9.99
C PRO A 90 -11.82 -4.59 8.46
N PHE A 91 -13.06 -4.48 7.98
CA PHE A 91 -13.35 -4.23 6.58
C PHE A 91 -12.70 -2.91 6.12
N VAL A 92 -12.09 -2.93 4.94
CA VAL A 92 -11.48 -1.75 4.34
C VAL A 92 -12.58 -0.76 3.96
N SER A 93 -12.59 0.42 4.58
CA SER A 93 -13.59 1.47 4.35
C SER A 93 -13.06 2.64 3.50
N CYS A 94 -11.74 2.76 3.41
CA CYS A 94 -11.06 3.85 2.74
C CYS A 94 -9.75 3.33 2.15
N ILE A 95 -9.42 3.80 0.96
CA ILE A 95 -8.08 3.67 0.40
C ILE A 95 -7.53 5.07 0.19
N ILE A 96 -6.41 5.34 0.86
CA ILE A 96 -5.58 6.50 0.58
C ILE A 96 -4.52 6.03 -0.41
N VAL A 97 -4.22 6.83 -1.42
CA VAL A 97 -3.12 6.54 -2.35
C VAL A 97 -2.38 7.81 -2.74
N ASP A 98 -1.14 7.62 -3.20
CA ASP A 98 -0.37 8.65 -3.89
C ASP A 98 -1.09 9.09 -5.18
N GLY A 99 -1.05 10.40 -5.48
CA GLY A 99 -1.70 10.97 -6.67
C GLY A 99 -1.20 10.44 -8.01
N VAL A 100 -0.01 9.85 -8.07
CA VAL A 100 0.52 9.21 -9.28
C VAL A 100 -0.06 7.80 -9.48
N MET A 101 -0.68 7.21 -8.44
CA MET A 101 -1.21 5.84 -8.42
C MET A 101 -2.68 5.77 -8.83
N GLY A 102 -3.02 6.36 -9.98
CA GLY A 102 -4.41 6.44 -10.48
C GLY A 102 -5.13 5.10 -10.68
N PHE A 103 -4.39 3.98 -10.75
CA PHE A 103 -4.98 2.64 -10.88
C PHE A 103 -5.88 2.23 -9.70
N ALA A 104 -5.64 2.81 -8.51
CA ALA A 104 -6.44 2.51 -7.32
C ALA A 104 -7.88 2.99 -7.44
N GLY A 105 -8.14 4.04 -8.24
CA GLY A 105 -9.49 4.50 -8.55
C GLY A 105 -10.36 3.39 -9.14
N GLY A 106 -9.82 2.63 -10.10
CA GLY A 106 -10.55 1.49 -10.69
C GLY A 106 -10.83 0.37 -9.69
N VAL A 107 -9.95 0.14 -8.70
CA VAL A 107 -10.21 -0.86 -7.64
C VAL A 107 -11.37 -0.42 -6.76
N ILE A 108 -11.45 0.87 -6.44
CA ILE A 108 -12.50 1.45 -5.61
C ILE A 108 -13.84 1.40 -6.33
N GLU A 109 -13.89 1.78 -7.61
CA GLU A 109 -15.08 1.70 -8.45
C GLU A 109 -15.63 0.28 -8.51
N ASP A 110 -14.76 -0.70 -8.71
CA ASP A 110 -15.14 -2.11 -8.82
C ASP A 110 -15.66 -2.72 -7.51
N LEU A 111 -15.18 -2.24 -6.37
CA LEU A 111 -15.55 -2.78 -5.06
C LEU A 111 -16.70 -2.00 -4.40
N GLY A 112 -17.12 -0.86 -4.97
CA GLY A 112 -18.38 -0.17 -4.69
C GLY A 112 -18.61 0.32 -3.26
N SER A 113 -17.61 0.22 -2.38
CA SER A 113 -17.76 0.41 -0.92
C SER A 113 -16.61 1.19 -0.27
N LEU A 114 -15.74 1.78 -1.09
CA LEU A 114 -14.50 2.44 -0.63
C LEU A 114 -14.55 3.93 -0.93
N SER A 115 -14.13 4.75 0.03
CA SER A 115 -13.86 6.17 -0.20
C SER A 115 -12.42 6.36 -0.68
N LEU A 116 -12.22 7.18 -1.73
CA LEU A 116 -10.90 7.54 -2.25
C LEU A 116 -10.44 8.86 -1.65
N TRP A 117 -9.27 8.85 -1.02
CA TRP A 117 -8.57 10.08 -0.63
C TRP A 117 -7.21 10.12 -1.32
N ILE A 118 -7.05 11.08 -2.23
CA ILE A 118 -5.77 11.32 -2.89
C ILE A 118 -4.92 12.16 -1.94
N CYS A 119 -3.84 11.58 -1.42
CA CYS A 119 -2.84 12.32 -0.68
C CYS A 119 -1.53 12.27 -1.48
N GLY A 120 -0.91 13.42 -1.78
CA GLY A 120 0.35 13.46 -2.54
C GLY A 120 1.57 12.84 -1.82
N ILE A 121 1.36 12.03 -0.77
CA ILE A 121 2.39 11.46 0.10
C ILE A 121 1.91 10.11 0.67
N PHE A 122 2.63 9.03 0.35
CA PHE A 122 2.60 7.65 0.92
C PHE A 122 1.58 7.35 2.04
N VAL A 123 0.47 6.72 1.67
CA VAL A 123 -0.35 5.82 2.50
C VAL A 123 -1.09 4.88 1.54
N VAL A 124 -1.12 3.57 1.82
CA VAL A 124 -2.35 2.76 1.88
C VAL A 124 -2.57 2.47 3.36
#